data_AF-A0AAU6D1H8-F1
#
_entry.id   AF-A0AAU6D1H8-F1
#
_cell.length_a   1.000
_cell.length_b   1.000
_cell.length_c   1.000
_cell.angle_alpha   90.00
_cell.angle_beta   90.00
_cell.angle_gamma   90.00
#
_symmetry.space_group_name_H-M   'P 1'
#
loop_
_entity.id
_entity.type
_entity.pdbx_description
1 polymer ?
#
loop_
_entity_poly.entity_id
_entity_poly.type
_entity_poly.pdbx_seq_one_letter_code
_entity_poly.pdbx_strand_id
1 'polypeptide(L)' 'METAQSGLVGRDKEIDEIEAMPAGAAEGAGRVVVVSGGVGSGKTALLGAALDRARREGAPCSRHVASRPNAICPSGW' A
#
# COMPACT_ATOMS: atom_id res chain seq x y z
N MET A 1 -3.22 -23.45 7.91
CA MET A 1 -3.49 -22.65 9.13
C MET A 1 -3.44 -21.19 8.72
N GLU A 2 -4.45 -20.45 9.18
CA GLU A 2 -5.01 -19.20 8.66
C GLU A 2 -4.01 -18.04 8.43
N THR A 3 -3.82 -17.64 7.18
CA THR A 3 -3.19 -16.36 6.81
C THR A 3 -4.26 -15.30 6.57
N ALA A 4 -4.95 -14.90 7.64
CA ALA A 4 -5.73 -13.67 7.66
C ALA A 4 -4.78 -12.45 7.75
N GLN A 5 -3.90 -12.28 6.77
CA GLN A 5 -3.19 -11.02 6.60
C GLN A 5 -4.06 -10.09 5.76
N SER A 6 -4.85 -9.29 6.47
CA SER A 6 -5.29 -7.97 6.03
C SER A 6 -6.46 -7.88 5.05
N GLY A 7 -7.51 -8.71 5.16
CA GLY A 7 -8.86 -8.40 4.63
C GLY A 7 -8.98 -7.99 3.14
N LEU A 8 -7.95 -8.23 2.32
CA LEU A 8 -7.90 -7.89 0.91
C LEU A 8 -8.21 -9.16 0.12
N VAL A 9 -9.49 -9.46 -0.05
CA VAL A 9 -9.93 -10.61 -0.84
C VAL A 9 -9.86 -10.27 -2.33
N GLY A 10 -9.17 -11.10 -3.12
CA GLY A 10 -9.13 -10.98 -4.60
C GLY A 10 -8.11 -9.99 -5.16
N ARG A 11 -7.03 -9.69 -4.42
CA ARG A 11 -5.92 -8.82 -4.86
C ARG A 11 -4.55 -9.50 -4.76
N ASP A 12 -4.53 -10.83 -4.89
CA ASP A 12 -3.35 -11.65 -4.69
C ASP A 12 -2.23 -11.25 -5.67
N LYS A 13 -2.58 -10.94 -6.92
CA LYS A 13 -1.62 -10.49 -7.93
C LYS A 13 -0.97 -9.14 -7.57
N GLU A 14 -1.76 -8.15 -7.13
CA GLU A 14 -1.18 -6.86 -6.73
C GLU A 14 -0.34 -6.97 -5.46
N ILE A 15 -0.71 -7.88 -4.56
CA ILE A 15 0.09 -8.19 -3.38
C ILE A 15 1.43 -8.79 -3.81
N ASP A 16 1.43 -9.81 -4.67
CA ASP A 16 2.66 -10.45 -5.17
C ASP A 16 3.59 -9.43 -5.86
N GLU A 17 3.03 -8.53 -6.69
CA GLU A 17 3.80 -7.49 -7.37
C GLU A 17 4.45 -6.50 -6.40
N ILE A 18 3.73 -6.10 -5.34
CA ILE A 18 4.25 -5.19 -4.32
C ILE A 18 5.26 -5.92 -3.41
N GLU A 19 5.01 -7.18 -3.07
CA GLU A 19 5.90 -8.01 -2.26
C GLU A 19 7.20 -8.36 -2.97
N ALA A 20 7.23 -8.38 -4.30
CA ALA A 20 8.46 -8.59 -5.06
C ALA A 20 9.39 -7.34 -5.08
N MET A 21 8.92 -6.17 -4.62
CA MET A 21 9.68 -4.92 -4.72
C MET A 21 10.85 -4.79 -3.73
N PRO A 22 10.70 -5.14 -2.43
CA PRO A 22 11.77 -4.96 -1.45
C PRO A 22 13.03 -5.76 -1.78
N ALA A 23 12.88 -6.93 -2.43
CA ALA A 23 14.00 -7.78 -2.82
C ALA A 23 15.02 -7.04 -3.71
N GLY A 24 14.56 -6.23 -4.67
CA GLY A 24 15.45 -5.43 -5.51
C GLY A 24 15.99 -4.17 -4.81
N ALA A 25 15.24 -3.63 -3.84
CA ALA A 25 15.65 -2.42 -3.13
C ALA A 25 16.90 -2.65 -2.26
N ALA A 26 17.03 -3.83 -1.65
CA ALA A 26 18.22 -4.21 -0.87
C ALA A 26 19.50 -4.26 -1.71
N GLU A 27 19.38 -4.54 -3.01
CA GLU A 27 20.48 -4.59 -3.97
C GLU A 27 20.79 -3.22 -4.62
N GLY A 28 20.12 -2.15 -4.16
CA GLY A 28 20.26 -0.79 -4.70
C GLY A 28 19.39 -0.52 -5.95
N ALA A 29 18.56 -1.48 -6.37
CA ALA A 29 17.63 -1.33 -7.49
C ALA A 29 16.24 -0.92 -6.97
N GLY A 30 16.10 0.36 -6.61
CA GLY A 30 14.82 0.94 -6.22
C GLY A 30 13.78 0.88 -7.34
N ARG A 31 12.51 0.64 -6.99
CA ARG A 31 11.39 0.61 -7.93
C ARG A 31 10.29 1.57 -7.48
N VAL A 32 9.58 2.17 -8.43
CA VAL A 32 8.39 3.00 -8.18
C VAL A 32 7.16 2.26 -8.68
N VAL A 33 6.13 2.14 -7.83
CA VAL A 33 4.84 1.56 -8.20
C VAL A 33 3.73 2.58 -7.98
N VAL A 34 2.84 2.67 -8.97
CA VAL A 34 1.65 3.53 -8.94
C VAL A 34 0.43 2.64 -8.80
N VAL A 35 -0.26 2.74 -7.66
CA VAL A 35 -1.52 2.02 -7.42
C VAL A 35 -2.69 2.94 -7.76
N SER A 36 -3.41 2.62 -8.83
CA SER A 36 -4.64 3.33 -9.24
C SER A 36 -5.87 2.48 -8.96
N GLY A 37 -7.03 3.14 -8.78
CA GLY A 37 -8.29 2.45 -8.51
C GLY A 37 -9.37 3.40 -8.01
N GLY A 38 -10.63 2.99 -8.11
CA GLY A 38 -11.79 3.79 -7.65
C GLY A 38 -11.77 4.11 -6.15
N VAL A 39 -12.61 5.06 -5.74
CA VAL A 39 -12.84 5.33 -4.31
C VAL A 39 -13.32 4.05 -3.62
N GLY A 40 -12.83 3.77 -2.41
CA GLY A 40 -13.20 2.56 -1.67
C GLY A 40 -12.54 1.26 -2.15
N SER A 41 -11.69 1.29 -3.19
CA SER A 41 -11.07 0.08 -3.75
C SER A 41 -9.99 -0.58 -2.88
N GLY A 42 -9.76 -0.12 -1.65
CA GLY A 42 -8.78 -0.72 -0.73
C GLY A 42 -7.31 -0.34 -0.95
N LYS A 43 -6.99 0.69 -1.74
CA LYS A 43 -5.58 1.13 -2.00
C LYS A 43 -4.79 1.42 -0.71
N THR A 44 -5.42 2.09 0.25
CA THR A 44 -4.78 2.41 1.53
C THR A 44 -4.49 1.15 2.36
N ALA A 45 -5.37 0.16 2.30
CA ALA A 45 -5.19 -1.12 2.98
C ALA A 45 -4.07 -1.93 2.31
N LEU A 46 -4.02 -1.96 0.97
CA LEU A 46 -2.96 -2.61 0.19
C LEU A 46 -1.58 -2.03 0.53
N LEU A 47 -1.44 -0.70 0.49
CA LEU A 47 -0.19 -0.03 0.87
C LEU A 47 0.15 -0.25 2.35
N GLY A 48 -0.84 -0.46 3.22
CA GLY A 48 -0.60 -0.80 4.62
C GLY A 48 -0.01 -2.19 4.80
N ALA A 49 -0.60 -3.20 4.16
CA ALA A 49 -0.09 -4.57 4.21
C ALA A 49 1.36 -4.64 3.70
N ALA A 50 1.66 -3.93 2.60
CA ALA A 50 3.01 -3.84 2.04
C ALA A 50 4.04 -3.24 3.01
N LEU A 51 3.70 -2.14 3.68
CA LEU A 51 4.57 -1.51 4.66
C LEU A 51 4.79 -2.39 5.89
N ASP A 52 3.76 -3.08 6.35
CA ASP A 52 3.88 -3.99 7.49
C ASP A 52 4.76 -5.20 7.16
N ARG A 53 4.69 -5.70 5.93
CA ARG A 53 5.58 -6.75 5.41
C ARG A 53 7.03 -6.27 5.38
N ALA A 54 7.29 -5.13 4.75
CA ALA A 54 8.63 -4.57 4.62
C ALA A 54 9.27 -4.29 5.99
N ARG A 55 8.47 -3.85 6.98
CA ARG A 55 8.92 -3.72 8.38
C ARG A 55 9.33 -5.06 9.01
N ARG A 56 8.56 -6.13 8.76
CA ARG A 56 8.92 -7.48 9.24
C ARG A 56 10.20 -8.01 8.61
N GLU A 57 10.54 -7.55 7.41
CA GLU A 57 11.78 -7.91 6.71
C GLU A 57 12.96 -6.99 7.07
N GLY A 58 12.76 -6.03 7.98
CA GLY A 58 13.81 -5.11 8.42
C GLY A 58 14.10 -3.96 7.44
N ALA A 59 13.24 -3.73 6.44
CA ALA A 59 13.39 -2.63 5.51
C ALA A 59 12.88 -1.30 6.12
N PRO A 60 13.66 -0.21 6.06
CA PRO A 60 13.22 1.10 6.54
C PRO A 60 12.06 1.61 5.68
N CYS A 61 10.96 1.98 6.35
CA CYS A 61 9.70 2.32 5.68
C CYS A 61 9.12 3.62 6.25
N SER A 62 8.82 4.60 5.38
CA SER A 62 8.03 5.79 5.72
C SER A 62 6.71 5.79 4.96
N ARG A 63 5.66 6.30 5.61
CA ARG A 63 4.37 6.54 4.96
C ARG A 63 4.13 8.04 4.90
N HIS A 64 3.80 8.54 3.72
CA HIS A 64 3.31 9.88 3.53
C HIS A 64 1.90 9.82 2.96
N VAL A 65 0.97 10.57 3.54
CA VAL A 65 -0.36 10.77 2.97
C VAL A 65 -0.42 12.19 2.44
N ALA A 66 -0.70 12.32 1.15
CA ALA A 66 -0.98 13.61 0.54
C ALA A 66 -2.47 13.61 0.19
N SER A 67 -3.26 14.36 0.95
CA SER A 67 -4.60 14.73 0.50
C SER A 67 -4.47 15.90 -0.46
N ARG A 68 -5.16 15.86 -1.60
CA ARG A 68 -5.41 17.09 -2.37
C ARG A 68 -6.37 17.93 -1.52
N PRO A 69 -6.07 19.20 -1.22
CA PRO A 69 -7.08 20.12 -0.69
C PRO A 69 -8.08 20.40 -1.80
N ASN A 70 -9.03 19.49 -1.99
CA ASN A 70 -10.22 19.70 -2.79
C ASN A 70 -11.37 18.86 -2.22
N ALA A 71 -11.61 19.06 -0.94
CA ALA A 71 -12.94 18.87 -0.37
C ALA A 71 -13.41 20.28 -0.01
N ILE A 72 -14.17 20.89 -0.93
CA ILE A 72 -15.14 21.89 -0.54
C ILE A 72 -16.11 21.13 0.35
N CYS A 73 -15.89 21.16 1.68
CA CYS A 73 -16.96 20.86 2.62
C CYS A 73 -17.97 22.00 2.48
N PRO A 74 -19.17 21.79 1.93
CA PRO A 74 -20.19 22.81 2.02
C PRO A 74 -20.54 22.92 3.50
N SER A 75 -20.39 24.11 4.05
CA SER A 75 -21.00 24.51 5.31
C SER A 75 -22.50 24.22 5.32
N GLY A 76 -22.99 23.63 6.42
CA GLY A 76 -24.41 23.34 6.71
C GLY A 76 -24.61 21.82 6.80
N TRP A 77 -24.94 21.22 7.95
CA TRP A 77 -25.92 21.59 8.97
C TRP A 77 -25.41 21.30 10.39
#